data_AF-A0AAN9Y2G8-F1
#
_entry.id   AF-A0AAN9Y2G8-F1
#
_cell.length_a   1.000
_cell.length_b   1.000
_cell.length_c   1.000
_cell.angle_alpha   90.00
_cell.angle_beta   90.00
_cell.angle_gamma   90.00
#
_symmetry.space_group_name_H-M   'P 1'
#
loop_
_entity.id
_entity.type
_entity.pdbx_description
1 polymer ?
#
loop_
_entity_poly.entity_id
_entity_poly.type
_entity_poly.pdbx_seq_one_letter_code
_entity_poly.pdbx_strand_id
1 'polypeptide(L)'
;MARAGPINVFDNKRTGRPKLRQSDKIAQQIAEKIHNDWRITLRHLAAAAETGVDLGMVNTTIKKLGYQRICAKWVPKLITMKMKAARKAAAEQLLVRTAQIWRPVTITYSIISRGV
;
A
#
# COMPACT_ATOMS: atom_id res chain seq x y z
N MET A 1 -25.80 0.17 -55.73
CA MET A 1 -26.00 0.65 -54.35
C MET A 1 -25.51 -0.43 -53.39
N ALA A 2 -24.32 -0.27 -52.81
CA ALA A 2 -23.73 -1.27 -51.92
C ALA A 2 -24.38 -1.18 -50.53
N ARG A 3 -25.00 -2.27 -50.07
CA ARG A 3 -25.53 -2.38 -48.71
C ARG A 3 -24.36 -2.57 -47.75
N ALA A 4 -23.99 -1.52 -47.02
CA ALA A 4 -23.06 -1.61 -45.91
C ALA A 4 -23.70 -2.43 -44.78
N GLY A 5 -23.22 -3.65 -44.54
CA GLY A 5 -23.64 -4.46 -43.40
C GLY A 5 -23.04 -3.89 -42.10
N PRO A 6 -23.70 -4.04 -40.93
CA PRO A 6 -23.13 -3.60 -39.67
C PRO A 6 -21.97 -4.55 -39.29
N ILE A 7 -20.75 -4.13 -39.55
CA ILE A 7 -19.55 -4.89 -39.18
C ILE A 7 -19.21 -4.55 -37.72
N ASN A 8 -20.02 -5.04 -36.78
CA ASN A 8 -19.58 -5.09 -35.39
C ASN A 8 -18.71 -6.35 -35.22
N VAL A 9 -17.40 -6.18 -35.43
CA VAL A 9 -16.37 -7.23 -35.31
C VAL A 9 -15.99 -7.47 -33.85
N PHE A 10 -16.58 -6.76 -32.89
CA PHE A 10 -16.22 -6.91 -31.50
C PHE A 10 -16.88 -8.16 -30.90
N ASP A 11 -16.05 -9.04 -30.37
CA ASP A 11 -16.50 -10.22 -29.67
C ASP A 11 -17.38 -9.81 -28.48
N ASN A 12 -18.60 -10.36 -28.43
CA ASN A 12 -19.47 -10.21 -27.27
C ASN A 12 -18.81 -10.85 -26.04
N LYS A 13 -19.17 -10.35 -24.85
CA LYS A 13 -18.62 -10.81 -23.57
C LYS A 13 -18.86 -12.31 -23.41
N ARG A 14 -17.82 -13.14 -23.64
CA ARG A 14 -17.92 -14.60 -23.46
C ARG A 14 -18.20 -14.93 -22.00
N THR A 15 -19.19 -15.78 -21.76
CA THR A 15 -19.41 -16.41 -20.45
C THR A 15 -18.32 -17.44 -20.21
N GLY A 16 -17.20 -17.01 -19.63
CA GLY A 16 -16.13 -17.92 -19.18
C GLY A 16 -16.60 -18.83 -18.04
N ARG A 17 -15.73 -19.75 -17.60
CA ARG A 17 -16.00 -20.63 -16.45
C ARG A 17 -16.39 -19.78 -15.23
N PRO A 18 -17.57 -20.00 -14.61
CA PRO A 18 -17.98 -19.24 -13.44
C PRO A 18 -16.97 -19.46 -12.31
N LYS A 19 -16.50 -18.36 -11.71
CA LYS A 19 -15.59 -18.41 -10.56
C LYS A 19 -16.40 -18.64 -9.28
N LEU A 20 -16.93 -19.85 -9.11
CA LEU A 20 -17.84 -20.19 -8.00
C LEU A 20 -17.24 -19.99 -6.59
N ARG A 21 -15.91 -19.97 -6.43
CA ARG A 21 -15.24 -20.00 -5.12
C ARG A 21 -14.81 -18.63 -4.56
N GLN A 22 -15.00 -17.54 -5.29
CA GLN A 22 -14.58 -16.20 -4.83
C GLN A 22 -15.71 -15.51 -4.08
N SER A 23 -15.95 -15.90 -2.83
CA SER A 23 -16.86 -15.18 -1.93
C SER A 23 -16.14 -14.02 -1.24
N ASP A 24 -16.85 -12.93 -0.98
CA ASP A 24 -16.30 -11.77 -0.27
C ASP A 24 -15.88 -12.13 1.16
N LYS A 25 -16.56 -13.12 1.78
CA LYS A 25 -16.21 -13.68 3.08
C LYS A 25 -14.78 -14.23 3.13
N ILE A 26 -14.38 -15.00 2.11
CA ILE A 26 -13.01 -15.56 2.03
C ILE A 26 -12.00 -14.43 1.83
N ALA A 27 -12.35 -13.40 1.05
CA ALA A 27 -11.47 -12.25 0.85
C ALA A 27 -11.24 -11.46 2.15
N GLN A 28 -12.28 -11.25 2.95
CA GLN A 28 -12.18 -10.62 4.28
C GLN A 28 -11.33 -11.44 5.24
N GLN A 29 -11.56 -12.76 5.33
CA GLN A 29 -10.75 -13.64 6.18
C GLN A 29 -9.25 -13.60 5.80
N ILE A 30 -8.94 -13.58 4.50
CA ILE A 30 -7.55 -13.46 4.03
C ILE A 30 -6.97 -12.10 4.44
N ALA A 31 -7.71 -11.01 4.28
CA ALA A 31 -7.27 -9.67 4.65
C ALA A 31 -6.99 -9.54 6.16
N GLU A 32 -7.88 -10.07 7.00
CA GLU A 32 -7.69 -10.09 8.47
C GLU A 32 -6.43 -10.87 8.87
N LYS A 33 -6.18 -12.02 8.24
CA LYS A 33 -4.97 -12.80 8.51
C LYS A 33 -3.69 -12.08 8.13
N ILE A 34 -3.68 -11.41 6.98
CA ILE A 34 -2.55 -10.57 6.55
C ILE A 34 -2.36 -9.39 7.50
N HIS A 35 -3.44 -8.82 8.02
CA HIS A 35 -3.37 -7.70 8.97
C HIS A 35 -2.80 -8.13 10.34
N ASN A 36 -3.12 -9.34 10.80
CA ASN A 36 -2.60 -9.91 12.03
C ASN A 36 -1.11 -10.30 11.90
N ASP A 37 -0.75 -10.98 10.82
CA ASP A 37 0.64 -11.32 10.49
C ASP A 37 0.94 -11.01 9.03
N TRP A 38 1.61 -9.87 8.81
CA TRP A 38 2.01 -9.42 7.48
C TRP A 38 3.13 -10.27 6.85
N ARG A 39 3.74 -11.19 7.60
CA ARG A 39 4.81 -12.09 7.12
C ARG A 39 4.30 -13.50 6.84
N ILE A 40 2.99 -13.71 6.87
CA ILE A 40 2.36 -15.01 6.62
C ILE A 40 2.63 -15.51 5.19
N THR A 41 2.82 -16.82 5.05
CA THR A 41 3.03 -17.45 3.74
C THR A 41 1.71 -17.82 3.06
N LEU A 42 1.69 -17.87 1.72
CA LEU A 42 0.50 -18.29 0.97
C LEU A 42 0.02 -19.71 1.34
N ARG A 43 0.94 -20.62 1.66
CA ARG A 43 0.60 -21.99 2.11
C ARG A 43 -0.12 -21.97 3.44
N HIS A 44 0.37 -21.16 4.38
CA HIS A 44 -0.25 -21.03 5.69
C HIS A 44 -1.63 -20.35 5.58
N LEU A 45 -1.75 -19.33 4.71
CA LEU A 45 -3.04 -18.71 4.41
C LEU A 45 -4.04 -19.70 3.81
N ALA A 46 -3.62 -20.53 2.84
CA ALA A 46 -4.50 -21.53 2.23
C ALA A 46 -4.93 -22.62 3.23
N ALA A 47 -3.99 -23.10 4.06
CA ALA A 47 -4.28 -24.10 5.09
C ALA A 47 -5.20 -23.57 6.19
N ALA A 48 -5.11 -22.28 6.49
CA ALA A 48 -5.89 -21.65 7.53
C ALA A 48 -7.24 -21.10 7.02
N ALA A 49 -7.43 -21.01 5.70
CA ALA A 49 -8.72 -20.61 5.12
C ALA A 49 -9.73 -21.77 5.19
N GLU A 50 -11.00 -21.47 4.91
CA GLU A 50 -12.06 -22.48 4.85
C GLU A 50 -11.73 -23.61 3.84
N THR A 51 -12.36 -24.77 4.02
CA THR A 51 -12.11 -25.97 3.22
C THR A 51 -12.33 -25.72 1.73
N GLY A 52 -11.31 -26.02 0.92
CA GLY A 52 -11.40 -25.90 -0.55
C GLY A 52 -10.86 -24.59 -1.14
N VAL A 53 -10.05 -23.85 -0.37
CA VAL A 53 -9.22 -22.75 -0.87
C VAL A 53 -7.87 -23.26 -1.34
N ASP A 54 -7.58 -23.13 -2.64
CA ASP A 54 -6.29 -23.47 -3.22
C ASP A 54 -5.32 -22.27 -3.21
N LEU A 55 -4.02 -22.57 -3.34
CA LEU A 55 -2.93 -21.59 -3.40
C LEU A 55 -3.10 -20.56 -4.52
N GLY A 56 -3.59 -21.00 -5.70
CA GLY A 56 -3.79 -20.14 -6.85
C GLY A 56 -4.91 -19.13 -6.61
N MET A 57 -5.98 -19.56 -5.95
CA MET A 57 -7.05 -18.66 -5.54
C MET A 57 -6.57 -17.64 -4.51
N VAL A 58 -5.87 -18.06 -3.45
CA VAL A 58 -5.33 -17.13 -2.44
C VAL A 58 -4.46 -16.07 -3.12
N ASN A 59 -3.55 -16.47 -4.00
CA ASN A 59 -2.70 -15.54 -4.75
C ASN A 59 -3.51 -14.55 -5.60
N THR A 60 -4.58 -15.02 -6.24
CA THR A 60 -5.47 -14.18 -7.04
C THR A 60 -6.24 -13.19 -6.17
N THR A 61 -6.74 -13.63 -5.01
CA THR A 61 -7.48 -12.79 -4.07
C THR A 61 -6.58 -11.72 -3.44
N ILE A 62 -5.35 -12.06 -3.04
CA ILE A 62 -4.35 -11.11 -2.55
C ILE A 62 -4.10 -9.99 -3.57
N LYS A 63 -3.93 -10.35 -4.86
CA LYS A 63 -3.75 -9.37 -5.94
C LYS A 63 -4.98 -8.47 -6.13
N LYS A 64 -6.19 -9.02 -6.05
CA LYS A 64 -7.44 -8.25 -6.13
C LYS A 64 -7.60 -7.26 -4.98
N LEU A 65 -7.16 -7.65 -3.77
CA LEU A 65 -7.13 -6.79 -2.59
C LEU A 65 -6.04 -5.71 -2.66
N GLY A 66 -5.16 -5.74 -3.67
CA GLY A 66 -4.09 -4.75 -3.86
C GLY A 66 -2.83 -5.02 -3.03
N TYR A 67 -2.73 -6.16 -2.36
CA TYR A 67 -1.56 -6.51 -1.58
C TYR A 67 -0.38 -6.93 -2.47
N GLN A 68 0.82 -6.56 -2.05
CA GLN A 68 2.08 -6.90 -2.72
C GLN A 68 3.06 -7.52 -1.73
N ARG A 69 3.93 -8.41 -2.24
CA ARG A 69 5.02 -8.99 -1.45
C ARG A 69 6.18 -8.01 -1.43
N ILE A 70 6.56 -7.56 -0.24
CA ILE A 70 7.70 -6.66 -0.03
C ILE A 70 8.71 -7.37 0.87
N CYS A 71 9.98 -7.33 0.49
CA CYS A 71 11.06 -7.83 1.33
C CYS A 71 11.24 -6.94 2.55
N ALA A 72 11.48 -7.53 3.72
CA ALA A 72 11.79 -6.76 4.92
C ALA A 72 13.10 -5.98 4.72
N LYS A 73 13.13 -4.73 5.19
CA LYS A 73 14.37 -3.93 5.20
C LYS A 73 15.29 -4.42 6.31
N TRP A 74 16.59 -4.44 6.03
CA TRP A 74 17.59 -4.75 7.05
C TRP A 74 17.68 -3.62 8.08
N VAL A 75 17.75 -3.98 9.36
CA VAL A 75 17.86 -3.05 10.48
C VAL A 75 19.14 -3.37 11.24
N PRO A 76 20.06 -2.40 11.44
CA PRO A 76 21.40 -2.69 11.98
C PRO A 76 21.44 -3.32 13.37
N LYS A 77 20.44 -3.07 14.21
CA LYS A 77 20.35 -3.63 15.56
C LYS A 77 18.92 -3.68 16.07
N LEU A 78 18.66 -4.62 16.98
CA LEU A 78 17.42 -4.64 17.75
C LEU A 78 17.40 -3.43 18.71
N ILE A 79 16.42 -2.55 18.54
CA ILE A 79 16.35 -1.29 19.29
C ILE A 79 15.44 -1.48 20.51
N THR A 80 16.00 -1.34 21.71
CA THR A 80 15.24 -1.38 22.96
C THR A 80 14.39 -0.11 23.15
N MET A 81 13.39 -0.17 24.03
CA MET A 81 12.52 0.98 24.31
C MET A 81 13.30 2.21 24.80
N LYS A 82 14.30 2.02 25.67
CA LYS A 82 15.19 3.08 26.14
C LYS A 82 15.93 3.76 24.99
N MET A 83 16.44 2.98 24.04
CA MET A 83 17.13 3.52 22.86
C MET A 83 16.20 4.28 21.92
N LYS A 84 14.94 3.82 21.76
CA LYS A 84 13.92 4.56 20.99
C LYS A 84 13.63 5.92 21.62
N ALA A 85 13.44 5.95 22.94
CA ALA A 85 13.19 7.19 23.68
C ALA A 85 14.34 8.19 23.53
N ALA A 86 15.58 7.74 23.72
CA ALA A 86 16.77 8.58 23.56
C ALA A 86 16.90 9.13 22.12
N ARG A 87 16.65 8.30 21.10
CA ARG A 87 16.68 8.72 19.69
C ARG A 87 15.60 9.75 19.38
N LYS A 88 14.38 9.56 19.90
CA LYS A 88 13.28 10.52 19.73
C LYS A 88 13.63 11.86 20.36
N ALA A 89 14.10 11.88 21.61
CA ALA A 89 14.49 13.11 22.30
C ALA A 89 15.62 13.86 21.57
N ALA A 90 16.64 13.14 21.08
CA ALA A 90 17.70 13.76 20.28
C ALA A 90 17.18 14.36 18.96
N ALA A 91 16.28 13.65 18.26
CA ALA A 91 15.68 14.15 17.03
C ALA A 91 14.81 15.40 17.27
N GLU A 92 14.04 15.43 18.35
CA GLU A 92 13.22 16.60 18.75
C GLU A 92 14.10 17.82 19.07
N GLN A 93 15.19 17.63 19.82
CA GLN A 93 16.15 18.71 20.10
C GLN A 93 16.77 19.27 18.82
N LEU A 94 17.18 18.38 17.90
CA LEU A 94 17.74 18.79 16.62
C LEU A 94 16.72 19.57 15.78
N LEU A 95 15.46 19.12 15.73
CA LEU A 95 14.39 19.80 15.00
C LEU A 95 14.12 21.21 15.52
N VAL A 96 14.11 21.39 16.85
CA VAL A 96 13.94 22.73 17.46
C VAL A 96 15.13 23.63 17.14
N ARG A 97 16.36 23.10 17.25
CA ARG A 97 17.57 23.87 16.94
C ARG A 97 17.61 24.27 15.47
N THR A 98 17.31 23.36 14.56
CA THR A 98 17.32 23.69 13.13
C THR A 98 16.23 24.69 12.78
N ALA A 99 15.05 24.64 13.41
CA ALA A 99 14.00 25.65 13.20
C ALA A 99 14.41 27.07 13.65
N GLN A 100 15.31 27.19 14.64
CA GLN A 100 15.85 28.48 15.08
C GLN A 100 16.92 29.02 14.12
N ILE A 101 17.76 28.13 13.58
CA ILE A 101 18.89 28.48 12.69
C ILE A 101 18.39 28.75 11.25
N TRP A 102 17.47 27.93 10.77
CA TRP A 102 16.83 28.04 9.45
C TRP A 102 15.54 28.87 9.51
N ARG A 103 15.54 30.01 10.22
CA ARG A 103 14.53 31.03 9.93
C ARG A 103 14.87 31.60 8.55
N PRO A 104 13.98 31.55 7.54
CA PRO A 104 14.23 32.29 6.31
C PRO A 104 14.38 33.76 6.71
N VAL A 105 15.54 34.35 6.41
CA VAL A 105 15.74 35.79 6.52
C VAL A 105 14.62 36.39 5.68
N THR A 106 13.60 36.92 6.35
CA THR A 106 12.52 37.60 5.66
C THR A 106 13.15 38.88 5.16
N ILE A 107 13.60 38.88 3.91
CA ILE A 107 14.01 40.10 3.22
C ILE A 107 12.73 40.93 3.17
N THR A 108 12.59 41.86 4.11
CA THR A 108 11.49 42.80 4.10
C THR A 108 11.73 43.73 2.93
N TYR A 109 10.87 43.64 1.90
CA TYR A 109 10.81 44.62 0.82
C TYR A 109 10.22 45.92 1.38
N SER A 110 11.02 46.70 2.11
CA SER A 110 10.63 48.02 2.63
C SER A 110 11.36 49.18 1.93
N ILE A 111 12.03 48.93 0.80
CA ILE A 111 12.81 49.93 0.07
C ILE A 111 12.05 50.53 -1.13
N ILE A 112 10.89 50.02 -1.54
CA ILE A 112 10.19 50.48 -2.78
C ILE A 112 9.09 51.54 -2.51
N SER A 113 8.85 51.99 -1.28
CA SER A 113 7.77 52.96 -0.97
C SER A 113 8.23 54.38 -0.62
N ARG A 114 9.39 54.84 -1.12
CA ARG A 114 9.75 56.27 -1.12
C ARG A 114 10.29 56.68 -2.48
N GLY A 115 9.42 57.21 -3.34
CA GLY A 115 9.83 57.83 -4.60
C GLY A 115 8.80 57.77 -5.72
N VAL A 116 7.58 58.28 -5.48
CA VAL A 116 6.74 58.91 -6.50
C VAL A 116 6.19 60.18 -5.88
#